data_AF-A0A1K2HP39-F1
#
_entry.id   AF-A0A1K2HP39-F1
#
_cell.length_a   1.000
_cell.length_b   1.000
_cell.length_c   1.000
_cell.angle_alpha   90.00
_cell.angle_beta   90.00
_cell.angle_gamma   90.00
#
_symmetry.space_group_name_H-M   'P 1'
#
loop_
_entity.id
_entity.type
_entity.pdbx_description
1 polymer ?
#
loop_
_entity_poly.entity_id
_entity_poly.type
_entity_poly.pdbx_seq_one_letter_code
_entity_poly.pdbx_strand_id
1 'polypeptide(L)' 'MTDNAPLTPKPCKKCGAPGQVMKAGSNRHWVECAKFGRNGNCNVISAAVGSRKAAIQDWNAHCAK' A
#
# COMPACT_ATOMS: atom_id res chain seq x y z
N MET A 1 -19.84 0.03 -13.99
CA MET A 1 -19.14 -0.72 -12.91
C MET A 1 -18.22 0.27 -12.22
N THR A 2 -18.76 1.06 -11.30
CA THR A 2 -18.02 2.19 -10.70
C THR A 2 -17.40 1.72 -9.41
N ASP A 3 -16.12 1.44 -9.50
CA ASP A 3 -15.35 0.91 -8.40
C ASP A 3 -14.97 2.03 -7.42
N ASN A 4 -15.81 2.21 -6.41
CA ASN A 4 -15.63 3.19 -5.35
C ASN A 4 -14.95 2.55 -4.12
N ALA A 5 -13.81 1.87 -4.33
CA ALA A 5 -12.95 1.50 -3.20
C ALA A 5 -12.11 2.71 -2.76
N PRO A 6 -11.82 2.88 -1.46
CA PRO A 6 -11.02 4.00 -0.99
C PRO A 6 -9.69 4.02 -1.73
N LEU A 7 -9.51 5.05 -2.58
CA LEU A 7 -8.30 5.31 -3.37
C LEU A 7 -7.08 5.64 -2.48
N THR A 8 -7.30 5.69 -1.17
CA THR A 8 -6.37 6.08 -0.14
C THR A 8 -5.97 4.85 0.70
N PRO A 9 -4.68 4.48 0.68
CA PRO A 9 -4.16 3.46 1.59
C PRO A 9 -4.21 3.97 3.04
N LYS A 10 -4.68 3.12 3.94
CA LYS A 10 -4.68 3.35 5.39
C LYS A 10 -3.26 3.48 5.95
N PRO A 11 -3.07 4.09 7.13
CA PRO A 11 -1.77 4.14 7.78
C PRO A 11 -1.25 2.73 8.09
N CYS A 12 0.05 2.56 7.95
CA CYS A 12 0.73 1.29 8.22
C CYS A 12 0.57 0.88 9.69
N LYS A 13 0.30 -0.41 9.91
CA LYS A 13 0.11 -0.98 11.25
C LYS A 13 1.33 -0.89 12.16
N LYS A 14 2.53 -0.77 11.59
CA LYS A 14 3.81 -0.78 12.32
C LYS A 14 4.32 0.63 12.65
N CYS A 15 4.27 1.53 11.66
CA CYS A 15 4.85 2.87 11.74
C CYS A 15 3.82 3.97 12.02
N GLY A 16 2.52 3.69 11.82
CA GLY A 16 1.46 4.71 11.79
C GLY A 16 1.56 5.70 10.63
N ALA A 17 2.62 5.62 9.81
CA ALA A 17 2.82 6.50 8.66
C ALA A 17 1.87 6.12 7.52
N PRO A 18 1.53 7.06 6.63
CA PRO A 18 0.63 6.77 5.50
C PRO A 18 1.23 5.70 4.58
N GLY A 19 0.37 4.87 4.01
CA GLY A 19 0.77 4.02 2.89
C GLY A 19 0.96 4.86 1.63
N GLN A 20 1.89 4.47 0.78
CA GLN A 20 2.18 5.11 -0.50
C GLN A 20 2.01 4.08 -1.60
N VAL A 21 1.15 4.41 -2.58
CA VAL A 21 0.91 3.52 -3.71
C VAL A 21 2.01 3.69 -4.73
N MET A 22 2.69 2.59 -5.01
CA MET A 22 3.78 2.49 -5.96
C MET A 22 3.35 1.71 -7.19
N LYS A 23 3.99 2.01 -8.31
CA LYS A 23 3.78 1.37 -9.60
C LYS A 23 5.13 1.06 -10.22
N ALA A 24 5.30 -0.15 -10.74
CA ALA A 24 6.39 -0.49 -11.65
C ALA A 24 5.85 -1.09 -12.94
N GLY A 25 6.42 -0.64 -14.05
CA GLY A 25 6.03 -1.06 -15.40
C GLY A 25 4.56 -0.77 -15.68
N SER A 26 3.95 -1.56 -16.56
CA SER A 26 2.58 -1.32 -17.02
C SER A 26 1.52 -1.81 -16.03
N ASN A 27 1.76 -2.98 -15.39
CA ASN A 27 0.70 -3.68 -14.64
C ASN A 27 0.99 -3.91 -13.15
N ARG A 28 2.21 -3.67 -12.64
CA ARG A 28 2.50 -3.98 -11.22
C ARG A 28 2.27 -2.77 -10.35
N HIS A 29 1.40 -2.92 -9.36
CA HIS A 29 1.09 -1.91 -8.35
C HIS A 29 1.22 -2.54 -6.97
N TRP A 30 1.81 -1.83 -6.02
CA TRP A 30 1.88 -2.23 -4.61
C TRP A 30 1.75 -0.99 -3.71
N VAL A 31 1.64 -1.19 -2.41
CA VAL A 31 1.64 -0.11 -1.43
C VAL A 31 2.74 -0.36 -0.41
N GLU A 32 3.50 0.66 -0.06
CA GLU A 32 4.55 0.60 0.97
C GLU A 32 4.37 1.69 2.03
N CYS A 33 4.88 1.51 3.27
CA CYS A 33 4.87 2.60 4.27
C CYS A 33 5.65 3.80 3.68
N ALA A 34 5.15 5.03 3.80
CA ALA A 34 5.88 6.23 3.35
C ALA A 34 7.21 6.46 4.09
N LYS A 35 7.40 5.77 5.22
CA LYS A 35 8.67 5.69 5.97
C LYS A 35 9.38 4.34 5.76
N PHE A 36 9.09 3.61 4.69
CA PHE A 36 9.75 2.35 4.37
C PHE A 36 11.26 2.57 4.31
N GLY A 37 12.02 1.85 5.14
CA GLY A 37 13.47 1.95 5.23
C GLY A 37 14.03 3.25 5.84
N ARG A 38 13.25 4.34 5.90
CA ARG A 38 13.74 5.68 6.29
C ARG A 38 14.26 5.82 7.71
N ASN A 39 13.85 4.95 8.64
CA ASN A 39 14.27 5.02 10.04
C ASN A 39 14.55 3.63 10.64
N GLY A 40 14.76 2.61 9.82
CA GLY A 40 14.93 1.20 10.23
C GLY A 40 13.68 0.55 10.84
N ASN A 41 12.68 1.33 11.26
CA ASN A 41 11.56 0.81 12.05
C ASN A 41 10.38 0.29 11.22
N CYS A 42 10.33 0.60 9.93
CA CYS A 42 9.24 0.14 9.06
C CYS A 42 9.73 -0.42 7.74
N ASN A 43 9.33 -1.67 7.50
CA ASN A 43 9.61 -2.46 6.31
C ASN A 43 8.31 -3.10 5.77
N VAL A 44 7.16 -2.47 6.05
CA VAL A 44 5.86 -2.99 5.64
C VAL A 44 5.56 -2.55 4.21
N ILE A 45 5.30 -3.53 3.36
CA ILE A 45 4.96 -3.43 1.94
C ILE A 45 3.91 -4.50 1.61
N SER A 46 2.95 -4.17 0.73
CA SER A 46 1.91 -5.10 0.27
C SER A 46 2.42 -5.99 -0.86
N ALA A 47 1.61 -6.98 -1.26
CA ALA A 47 1.88 -7.72 -2.48
C ALA A 47 1.80 -6.81 -3.72
N ALA A 48 2.62 -7.12 -4.74
CA ALA A 48 2.53 -6.48 -6.05
C ALA A 48 1.47 -7.17 -6.89
N VAL A 49 0.46 -6.40 -7.33
CA VAL A 49 -0.71 -6.90 -8.05
C VAL A 49 -0.98 -6.12 -9.33
N GLY A 50 -1.85 -6.67 -10.18
CA GLY A 50 -2.20 -6.15 -11.51
C GLY A 50 -2.91 -4.80 -11.53
N SER A 51 -3.37 -4.30 -10.37
CA SER A 51 -4.27 -3.15 -10.31
C SER A 51 -4.06 -2.33 -9.06
N ARG A 52 -4.08 -0.99 -9.22
CA ARG A 52 -3.97 -0.04 -8.12
C ARG A 52 -4.97 -0.32 -7.00
N LYS A 53 -6.22 -0.63 -7.35
CA LYS A 53 -7.25 -0.97 -6.38
C LYS A 53 -6.87 -2.19 -5.55
N ALA A 54 -6.54 -3.30 -6.21
CA ALA A 54 -6.22 -4.55 -5.56
C ALA A 54 -5.05 -4.37 -4.59
N ALA A 55 -4.07 -3.54 -4.95
CA ALA A 55 -2.92 -3.23 -4.09
C ALA A 55 -3.35 -2.51 -2.80
N ILE A 56 -4.26 -1.55 -2.91
CA ILE A 56 -4.78 -0.80 -1.75
C ILE A 56 -5.66 -1.71 -0.88
N GLN A 57 -6.46 -2.59 -1.47
CA GLN A 57 -7.26 -3.56 -0.71
C GLN A 57 -6.37 -4.53 0.07
N ASP A 58 -5.36 -5.10 -0.59
CA ASP A 58 -4.36 -5.99 0.03
C ASP A 58 -3.65 -5.28 1.19
N TRP A 59 -3.19 -4.04 0.96
CA TRP A 59 -2.59 -3.21 1.98
C TRP A 59 -3.51 -2.96 3.17
N ASN A 60 -4.75 -2.54 2.91
CA ASN A 60 -5.73 -2.23 3.96
C ASN A 60 -6.15 -3.47 4.77
N ALA A 61 -6.03 -4.67 4.20
CA ALA A 61 -6.34 -5.93 4.86
C ALA A 61 -5.16 -6.49 5.68
N HIS A 62 -3.92 -6.40 5.16
CA HIS A 62 -2.77 -7.11 5.73
C HIS A 62 -1.69 -6.22 6.34
N CYS A 63 -1.59 -4.97 5.86
CA CYS A 63 -0.45 -4.09 6.13
C CYS A 63 -0.82 -2.81 6.89
N ALA A 64 -2.11 -2.44 6.88
CA ALA A 64 -2.62 -1.24 7.52
C ALA A 64 -3.38 -1.51 8.83
N LYS A 65 -3.59 -0.47 9.63
CA LYS A 65 -4.46 -0.47 10.82
C LYS A 65 -5.63 0.49 10.60
#